data_AF-A0A2M6T0W9-F1
#
_entry.id   AF-A0A2M6T0W9-F1
#
_cell.length_a   1.000
_cell.length_b   1.000
_cell.length_c   1.000
_cell.angle_alpha   90.00
_cell.angle_beta   90.00
_cell.angle_gamma   90.00
#
_symmetry.space_group_name_H-M   'P 1'
#
loop_
_entity.id
_entity.type
_entity.pdbx_description
1 polymer ?
#
loop_
_entity_poly.entity_id
_entity_poly.type
_entity_poly.pdbx_seq_one_letter_code
_entity_poly.pdbx_strand_id
1 'polypeptide(L)'
;MLGLANTNLKFCKSFYDTLKSINLKPSICRLKKLLGVGKHRLYYVIANSQIFYNWYTELSLNKLKKLLDTKEKKNLFIRGFYESEGSLFKRKDKQYRISFSNTDGNLLKLIQNFLKEIGFIFHLNGPYKTIGLGRKPHYELRISKQDQIKKFINITNPIIKKD
;
A
#
# COMPACT_ATOMS: atom_id res chain seq x y z
N MET A 1 -5.58 13.56 13.23
CA MET A 1 -5.00 13.97 11.93
C MET A 1 -4.67 12.70 11.14
N LEU A 2 -5.03 12.64 9.85
CA LEU A 2 -4.62 11.56 8.96
C LEU A 2 -3.80 12.16 7.81
N GLY A 3 -2.69 11.52 7.44
CA GLY A 3 -1.85 12.02 6.36
C GLY A 3 -1.04 10.95 5.67
N LEU A 4 -0.69 11.25 4.42
CA LEU A 4 0.14 10.45 3.53
C LEU A 4 1.32 11.30 3.06
N ALA A 5 2.53 10.76 3.15
CA ALA A 5 3.73 11.35 2.57
C ALA A 5 4.25 10.47 1.44
N ASN A 6 4.50 11.05 0.26
CA ASN A 6 5.06 10.31 -0.88
C ASN A 6 5.90 11.22 -1.77
N THR A 7 6.83 10.64 -2.53
CA THR A 7 7.64 11.37 -3.52
C THR A 7 6.87 11.63 -4.82
N ASN A 8 5.84 10.84 -5.11
CA ASN A 8 5.07 10.93 -6.33
C ASN A 8 3.84 11.84 -6.17
N LEU A 9 3.88 13.00 -6.84
CA LEU A 9 2.79 13.98 -6.82
C LEU A 9 1.47 13.43 -7.40
N LYS A 10 1.52 12.57 -8.42
CA LYS A 10 0.31 12.02 -9.05
C LYS A 10 -0.47 11.14 -8.07
N PHE A 11 0.24 10.32 -7.30
CA PHE A 11 -0.37 9.53 -6.24
C PHE A 11 -0.93 10.41 -5.12
N CYS A 12 -0.17 11.42 -4.67
CA CYS A 12 -0.65 12.38 -3.67
C CYS A 12 -1.90 13.14 -4.13
N LYS A 13 -1.96 13.61 -5.38
CA LYS A 13 -3.15 14.27 -5.94
C LYS A 13 -4.35 13.32 -5.95
N SER A 14 -4.16 12.08 -6.40
CA SER A 14 -5.25 11.10 -6.35
C SER A 14 -5.76 10.85 -4.92
N PHE A 15 -4.86 10.78 -3.94
CA PHE A 15 -5.28 10.62 -2.53
C PHE A 15 -5.99 11.88 -2.00
N TYR A 16 -5.53 13.08 -2.36
CA TYR A 16 -6.20 14.34 -2.06
C TYR A 16 -7.63 14.37 -2.60
N ASP A 17 -7.81 14.01 -3.88
CA ASP A 17 -9.13 14.00 -4.52
C ASP A 17 -10.06 12.97 -3.85
N THR A 18 -9.55 11.79 -3.48
CA THR A 18 -10.31 10.78 -2.73
C THR A 18 -10.76 11.32 -1.37
N LEU A 19 -9.89 11.96 -0.59
CA LEU A 19 -10.28 12.56 0.69
C LEU A 19 -11.34 13.65 0.51
N LYS A 20 -11.23 14.46 -0.54
CA LYS A 20 -12.22 15.48 -0.87
C LYS A 20 -13.58 14.85 -1.22
N SER A 21 -13.58 13.73 -1.95
CA SER A 21 -14.82 13.04 -2.36
C SER A 21 -15.62 12.46 -1.18
N ILE A 22 -14.95 12.12 -0.07
CA ILE A 22 -15.60 11.68 1.18
C ILE A 22 -15.88 12.85 2.13
N ASN A 23 -15.97 14.06 1.58
CA ASN A 23 -16.29 15.31 2.29
C ASN A 23 -15.29 15.70 3.39
N LEU A 24 -14.02 15.26 3.27
CA LEU A 24 -12.95 15.80 4.10
C LEU A 24 -12.38 17.08 3.47
N LYS A 25 -11.67 17.86 4.28
CA LYS A 25 -10.95 19.07 3.85
C LYS A 25 -9.44 18.79 3.80
N PRO A 26 -8.94 18.05 2.78
CA PRO A 26 -7.53 17.78 2.67
C PRO A 26 -6.76 19.05 2.27
N SER A 27 -5.50 19.07 2.66
CA SER A 27 -4.48 20.02 2.21
C SER A 27 -3.34 19.23 1.59
N ILE A 28 -2.68 19.82 0.59
CA ILE A 28 -1.44 19.26 0.03
C ILE A 28 -0.33 20.29 0.19
N CYS A 29 0.77 19.89 0.83
CA CYS A 29 1.95 20.73 0.98
C CYS A 29 3.20 20.03 0.45
N ARG A 30 4.15 20.86 0.03
CA ARG A 30 5.42 20.42 -0.55
C ARG A 30 6.53 20.76 0.44
N LEU A 31 7.20 19.77 0.99
CA LEU A 31 8.38 20.03 1.82
C LEU A 31 9.58 20.37 0.95
N LYS A 32 10.39 21.33 1.42
CA LYS A 32 11.69 21.61 0.82
C LYS A 32 12.56 20.36 0.93
N LYS A 33 13.42 20.14 -0.07
CA LYS A 33 14.39 19.03 -0.08
C LYS A 33 15.23 19.16 1.20
N LEU A 34 15.23 18.13 2.04
CA LEU A 34 16.16 18.07 3.16
C LEU A 34 17.59 18.01 2.57
N LEU A 35 18.57 18.70 3.16
CA LEU A 35 19.96 18.69 2.69
C LEU A 35 20.63 17.32 3.00
N GLY A 36 21.21 16.64 1.99
CA GLY A 36 21.97 15.38 2.14
C GLY A 36 21.63 14.26 1.12
N VAL A 37 22.40 13.16 1.13
CA VAL A 37 22.23 11.98 0.25
C VAL A 37 20.93 11.24 0.58
N GLY A 38 20.18 10.80 -0.44
CA GLY A 38 18.92 10.04 -0.26
C GLY A 38 17.69 10.88 0.13
N LYS A 39 17.81 12.21 0.20
CA LYS A 39 16.70 13.10 0.57
C LYS A 39 15.88 13.49 -0.66
N HIS A 40 14.80 12.75 -0.86
CA HIS A 40 13.83 12.99 -1.93
C HIS A 40 12.86 14.12 -1.58
N ARG A 41 12.32 14.79 -2.59
CA ARG A 41 11.22 15.73 -2.41
C ARG A 41 9.98 14.95 -1.99
N LEU A 42 9.33 15.38 -0.91
CA LEU A 42 8.11 14.75 -0.39
C LEU A 42 6.92 15.70 -0.52
N TYR A 43 5.80 15.15 -0.93
CA TYR A 43 4.48 15.76 -0.90
C TYR A 43 3.71 15.15 0.26
N TYR A 44 3.08 16.01 1.05
CA TYR A 44 2.25 15.61 2.18
C TYR A 44 0.81 15.96 1.85
N VAL A 45 -0.08 14.99 2.03
CA VAL A 45 -1.52 15.20 1.97
C VAL A 45 -2.06 14.94 3.36
N ILE A 46 -2.74 15.93 3.94
CA ILE A 46 -3.24 15.86 5.32
C ILE A 46 -4.70 16.29 5.34
N ALA A 47 -5.54 15.53 6.05
CA ALA A 47 -6.89 15.93 6.40
C ALA A 47 -7.09 15.93 7.92
N ASN A 48 -7.68 17.02 8.41
CA ASN A 48 -8.02 17.19 9.82
C ASN A 48 -9.51 16.91 10.01
N SER A 49 -9.81 15.72 10.52
CA SER A 49 -11.15 15.34 10.96
C SER A 49 -11.02 14.41 12.15
N GLN A 50 -11.51 14.84 13.31
CA GLN A 50 -11.47 14.03 14.52
C GLN A 50 -12.36 12.79 14.38
N ILE A 51 -13.54 12.96 13.80
CA ILE A 51 -14.50 11.87 13.57
C ILE A 51 -13.86 10.79 12.68
N PHE A 52 -13.26 11.19 11.56
CA PHE A 52 -12.62 10.25 10.66
C PHE A 52 -11.40 9.58 11.29
N TYR A 53 -10.61 10.34 12.05
CA TYR A 53 -9.44 9.80 12.76
C TYR A 53 -9.87 8.73 13.77
N ASN A 54 -10.86 9.01 14.61
CA ASN A 54 -11.37 8.06 15.60
C ASN A 54 -11.90 6.79 14.91
N TRP A 55 -12.73 6.96 13.88
CA TRP A 55 -13.23 5.85 13.08
C TRP A 55 -12.09 4.99 12.51
N TYR A 56 -11.06 5.63 11.95
CA TYR A 56 -9.90 4.93 11.37
C TYR A 56 -9.08 4.19 12.42
N THR A 57 -8.81 4.80 13.57
CA THR A 57 -8.03 4.18 14.66
C THR A 57 -8.74 3.00 15.31
N GLU A 58 -10.06 2.94 15.23
CA GLU A 58 -10.86 1.83 15.74
C GLU A 58 -10.95 0.64 14.78
N LEU A 59 -10.38 0.74 13.56
CA LEU A 59 -10.38 -0.35 12.59
C LEU A 59 -9.48 -1.50 13.06
N SER A 60 -10.11 -2.59 13.48
CA SER A 60 -9.44 -3.88 13.67
C SER A 60 -9.42 -4.68 12.37
N LEU A 61 -8.59 -5.73 12.29
CA LEU A 61 -8.57 -6.65 11.14
C LEU A 61 -9.95 -7.26 10.85
N ASN A 62 -10.74 -7.53 11.90
CA ASN A 62 -12.12 -8.03 11.76
C ASN A 62 -13.06 -6.98 11.18
N LYS A 63 -12.98 -5.72 11.65
CA LYS A 63 -13.77 -4.61 11.08
C LYS A 63 -13.36 -4.35 9.63
N LEU A 64 -12.06 -4.40 9.32
CA LEU A 64 -11.55 -4.26 7.96
C LEU A 64 -12.10 -5.36 7.04
N LYS A 65 -12.11 -6.62 7.49
CA LYS A 65 -12.69 -7.74 6.75
C LYS A 65 -14.18 -7.54 6.47
N LYS A 66 -14.94 -7.01 7.43
CA LYS A 66 -16.37 -6.68 7.25
C LYS A 66 -16.58 -5.50 6.29
N LEU A 67 -15.74 -4.48 6.38
CA LEU A 67 -15.81 -3.29 5.52
C LEU A 67 -15.55 -3.65 4.04
N LEU A 68 -14.64 -4.58 3.81
CA LEU A 68 -14.24 -5.08 2.49
C LEU A 68 -15.03 -6.34 2.11
N ASP A 69 -16.36 -6.28 2.23
CA ASP A 69 -17.27 -7.38 1.94
C ASP A 69 -17.29 -7.80 0.46
N THR A 70 -17.20 -6.84 -0.47
CA THR A 70 -17.25 -7.12 -1.91
C THR A 70 -15.87 -7.30 -2.54
N LYS A 71 -15.82 -8.02 -3.68
CA LYS A 71 -14.61 -8.19 -4.50
C LYS A 71 -14.06 -6.85 -5.00
N GLU A 72 -14.94 -5.91 -5.34
CA GLU A 72 -14.60 -4.57 -5.81
C GLU A 72 -13.89 -3.76 -4.71
N LYS A 73 -14.46 -3.70 -3.50
CA LYS A 73 -13.83 -3.02 -2.37
C LYS A 73 -12.47 -3.62 -2.03
N LYS A 74 -12.35 -4.95 -2.06
CA LYS A 74 -11.07 -5.65 -1.90
C LYS A 74 -10.08 -5.23 -2.98
N ASN A 75 -10.48 -5.16 -4.25
CA ASN A 75 -9.59 -4.71 -5.33
C ASN A 75 -9.10 -3.26 -5.12
N LEU A 76 -9.99 -2.35 -4.75
CA LEU A 76 -9.64 -0.95 -4.45
C LEU A 76 -8.68 -0.85 -3.26
N PHE A 77 -8.93 -1.64 -2.20
CA PHE A 77 -8.04 -1.71 -1.06
C PHE A 77 -6.66 -2.25 -1.45
N ILE A 78 -6.60 -3.37 -2.20
CA ILE A 78 -5.35 -3.99 -2.65
C ILE A 78 -4.56 -3.03 -3.55
N ARG A 79 -5.22 -2.28 -4.43
CA ARG A 79 -4.59 -1.22 -5.22
C ARG A 79 -3.90 -0.21 -4.30
N GLY A 80 -4.63 0.37 -3.34
CA GLY A 80 -4.06 1.35 -2.40
C GLY A 80 -2.89 0.78 -1.60
N PHE A 81 -3.06 -0.44 -1.08
CA PHE A 81 -2.03 -1.15 -0.32
C PHE A 81 -0.79 -1.47 -1.17
N TYR A 82 -0.98 -1.81 -2.44
CA TYR A 82 0.13 -2.03 -3.38
C TYR A 82 0.87 -0.73 -3.69
N GLU A 83 0.17 0.40 -3.83
CA GLU A 83 0.83 1.69 -4.06
C GLU A 83 1.63 2.17 -2.85
N SER A 84 1.19 1.87 -1.63
CA SER A 84 1.91 2.23 -0.40
C SER A 84 3.02 1.24 -0.03
N GLU A 85 2.70 -0.05 0.11
CA GLU A 85 3.59 -1.08 0.68
C GLU A 85 4.18 -2.04 -0.36
N GLY A 86 3.65 -1.99 -1.58
CA GLY A 86 4.04 -2.92 -2.64
C GLY A 86 5.37 -2.57 -3.31
N SER A 87 5.95 -3.53 -4.01
CA SER A 87 7.11 -3.35 -4.87
C SER A 87 6.94 -4.14 -6.17
N LEU A 88 7.35 -3.53 -7.28
CA LEU A 88 7.57 -4.21 -8.56
C LEU A 88 9.08 -4.25 -8.78
N PHE A 89 9.67 -5.43 -8.66
CA PHE A 89 11.10 -5.62 -8.81
C PHE A 89 11.41 -6.37 -10.10
N LYS A 90 12.26 -5.77 -10.95
CA LYS A 90 12.81 -6.43 -12.14
C LYS A 90 14.08 -7.18 -11.76
N ARG A 91 14.07 -8.50 -11.94
CA ARG A 91 15.18 -9.41 -11.68
C ARG A 91 16.20 -9.35 -12.84
N LYS A 92 17.40 -9.89 -12.59
CA LYS A 92 18.50 -9.96 -13.58
C LYS A 92 18.13 -10.75 -14.84
N ASP A 93 17.28 -11.77 -14.70
CA ASP A 93 16.72 -12.58 -15.78
C ASP A 93 15.59 -11.88 -16.56
N LYS A 94 15.43 -10.56 -16.37
CA LYS A 94 14.38 -9.71 -16.96
C LYS A 94 12.95 -10.09 -16.54
N GLN A 95 12.78 -10.98 -15.57
CA GLN A 95 11.47 -11.32 -15.01
C GLN A 95 11.09 -10.34 -13.89
N TYR A 96 9.79 -10.11 -13.71
CA TYR A 96 9.27 -9.27 -12.65
C TYR A 96 8.89 -10.08 -11.41
N ARG A 97 8.94 -9.43 -10.25
CA ARG A 97 8.39 -9.93 -8.99
C ARG A 97 7.56 -8.83 -8.36
N ILE A 98 6.33 -9.16 -7.97
CA ILE A 98 5.52 -8.30 -7.11
C ILE A 98 5.68 -8.77 -5.68
N SER A 99 5.85 -7.82 -4.76
CA SER A 99 5.78 -8.12 -3.35
C SER A 99 5.14 -7.04 -2.50
N PHE A 100 4.69 -7.42 -1.29
CA PHE A 100 4.23 -6.52 -0.23
C PHE A 100 4.99 -6.87 1.04
N SER A 101 5.60 -5.88 1.69
CA SER A 101 6.37 -6.10 2.92
C SER A 101 5.70 -5.39 4.09
N ASN A 102 5.58 -6.06 5.24
CA ASN A 102 5.06 -5.43 6.46
C ASN A 102 5.58 -6.13 7.71
N THR A 103 5.61 -5.43 8.84
CA THR A 103 5.97 -6.02 10.15
C THR A 103 4.81 -6.77 10.78
N ASP A 104 3.58 -6.45 10.41
CA ASP A 104 2.37 -7.16 10.84
C ASP A 104 2.06 -8.35 9.91
N GLY A 105 2.44 -9.55 10.36
CA GLY A 105 2.17 -10.79 9.64
C GLY A 105 0.68 -11.17 9.58
N ASN A 106 -0.14 -10.74 10.55
CA ASN A 106 -1.58 -11.01 10.56
C ASN A 106 -2.29 -10.16 9.50
N LEU A 107 -1.86 -8.90 9.37
CA LEU A 107 -2.30 -8.05 8.26
C LEU A 107 -1.97 -8.70 6.92
N LEU A 108 -0.72 -9.13 6.69
CA LEU A 108 -0.36 -9.78 5.43
C LEU A 108 -1.14 -11.09 5.20
N LYS A 109 -1.45 -11.87 6.24
CA LYS A 109 -2.31 -13.05 6.09
C LYS A 109 -3.73 -12.68 5.66
N LEU A 110 -4.29 -11.59 6.20
CA LEU A 110 -5.59 -11.06 5.74
C LEU A 110 -5.52 -10.59 4.28
N ILE A 111 -4.44 -9.88 3.91
CA ILE A 111 -4.22 -9.41 2.53
C ILE A 111 -4.09 -10.60 1.57
N GLN A 112 -3.40 -11.67 1.96
CA GLN A 112 -3.29 -12.90 1.18
C GLN A 112 -4.68 -13.50 0.88
N ASN A 113 -5.58 -13.50 1.86
CA ASN A 113 -6.94 -14.00 1.68
C ASN A 113 -7.73 -13.12 0.69
N PHE A 114 -7.63 -11.79 0.81
CA PHE A 114 -8.25 -10.89 -0.17
C PHE A 114 -7.70 -11.09 -1.58
N LEU A 115 -6.37 -11.26 -1.72
CA LEU A 115 -5.73 -11.57 -2.99
C LEU A 115 -6.26 -12.87 -3.60
N LYS A 116 -6.45 -13.91 -2.77
CA LYS A 116 -7.05 -15.19 -3.20
C LYS A 116 -8.49 -15.00 -3.70
N GLU A 117 -9.31 -14.25 -2.97
CA GLU A 117 -10.70 -13.96 -3.35
C GLU A 117 -10.81 -13.15 -4.65
N ILE A 118 -9.83 -12.29 -4.95
CA ILE A 118 -9.79 -11.56 -6.23
C ILE A 118 -9.13 -12.36 -7.36
N GLY A 119 -8.60 -13.56 -7.08
CA GLY A 119 -8.10 -14.52 -8.07
C GLY A 119 -6.59 -14.57 -8.23
N PHE A 120 -5.81 -14.17 -7.22
CA PHE A 120 -4.35 -14.26 -7.21
C PHE A 120 -3.83 -15.12 -6.06
N ILE A 121 -2.77 -15.88 -6.33
CA ILE A 121 -2.12 -16.71 -5.32
C ILE A 121 -0.75 -16.11 -5.01
N PHE A 122 -0.68 -15.42 -3.87
CA PHE A 122 0.56 -14.90 -3.31
C PHE A 122 1.08 -15.82 -2.21
N HIS A 123 2.39 -15.93 -2.09
CA HIS A 123 3.05 -16.70 -1.03
C HIS A 123 3.51 -15.78 0.09
N LEU A 124 3.05 -16.05 1.31
CA LEU A 124 3.54 -15.39 2.51
C LEU A 124 4.86 -16.04 2.95
N ASN A 125 5.89 -15.23 3.14
CA ASN A 125 7.20 -15.65 3.60
C ASN A 125 7.64 -14.84 4.83
N GLY A 126 8.61 -15.38 5.56
CA GLY A 126 9.13 -14.80 6.80
C GLY A 126 8.59 -15.51 8.04
N PRO A 127 8.82 -14.96 9.25
CA PRO A 127 9.47 -13.67 9.50
C PRO A 127 10.94 -13.66 9.06
N TYR A 128 11.34 -12.61 8.35
CA TYR A 128 12.73 -12.33 8.02
C TYR A 128 13.36 -11.46 9.10
N LYS A 129 14.53 -11.87 9.61
CA LYS A 129 15.32 -11.07 10.55
C LYS A 129 15.87 -9.85 9.83
N THR A 130 15.72 -8.68 10.45
CA THR A 130 16.25 -7.43 9.93
C THR A 130 17.57 -7.11 10.62
N ILE A 131 18.62 -6.78 9.87
CA ILE A 131 19.93 -6.46 10.46
C ILE A 131 19.87 -5.05 11.08
N GLY A 132 20.27 -4.94 12.36
CA GLY A 132 20.35 -3.69 13.12
C GLY A 132 19.58 -3.74 14.45
N LEU A 133 20.12 -3.08 15.48
CA LEU A 133 19.53 -3.01 16.82
C LEU A 133 18.09 -2.46 16.78
N GLY A 134 17.17 -3.13 17.49
CA GLY A 134 15.78 -2.71 17.64
C GLY A 134 14.88 -2.89 16.42
N ARG A 135 15.38 -3.47 15.31
CA ARG A 135 14.55 -3.68 14.12
C ARG A 135 13.66 -4.90 14.29
N LYS A 136 12.35 -4.68 14.11
CA LYS A 136 11.35 -5.76 14.11
C LYS A 136 11.55 -6.68 12.88
N PRO A 137 11.25 -7.98 13.00
CA PRO A 137 11.15 -8.84 11.84
C PRO A 137 10.04 -8.34 10.91
N HIS A 138 10.15 -8.71 9.63
CA HIS A 138 9.13 -8.39 8.65
C HIS A 138 8.73 -9.65 7.87
N TYR A 139 7.55 -9.58 7.26
CA TYR A 139 6.97 -10.61 6.42
C TYR A 139 6.85 -10.09 5.00
N GLU A 140 6.77 -10.99 4.03
CA GLU A 140 6.59 -10.60 2.64
C GLU A 140 5.61 -11.51 1.90
N LEU A 141 4.59 -10.91 1.28
CA LEU A 141 3.75 -11.58 0.28
C LEU A 141 4.41 -11.44 -1.08
N ARG A 142 4.57 -12.54 -1.82
CA ARG A 142 5.27 -12.52 -3.12
C ARG A 142 4.53 -13.30 -4.19
N ILE A 143 4.65 -12.81 -5.43
CA ILE A 143 4.33 -13.56 -6.65
C ILE A 143 5.39 -13.27 -7.71
N SER A 144 5.79 -14.32 -8.45
CA SER A 144 6.80 -14.22 -9.52
C SER A 144 6.30 -14.78 -10.85
N LYS A 145 5.06 -15.28 -10.91
CA LYS A 145 4.49 -15.85 -12.14
C LYS A 145 4.08 -14.71 -13.08
N GLN A 146 4.71 -14.61 -14.25
CA GLN A 146 4.63 -13.42 -15.10
C GLN A 146 3.23 -13.15 -15.67
N ASP A 147 2.47 -14.20 -16.01
CA ASP A 147 1.07 -14.11 -16.41
C ASP A 147 0.20 -13.50 -15.30
N GLN A 148 0.43 -13.91 -14.05
CA GLN A 148 -0.30 -13.41 -12.89
C GLN A 148 0.09 -11.97 -12.55
N ILE A 149 1.36 -11.60 -12.71
CA ILE A 149 1.82 -10.22 -12.52
C ILE A 149 1.14 -9.30 -13.53
N LYS A 150 1.14 -9.64 -14.82
CA LYS A 150 0.45 -8.85 -15.85
C LYS A 150 -1.04 -8.71 -15.53
N LYS A 151 -1.70 -9.82 -15.18
CA LYS A 151 -3.11 -9.82 -14.77
C LYS A 151 -3.35 -8.95 -13.54
N PHE A 152 -2.45 -8.99 -12.56
CA PHE A 152 -2.53 -8.18 -11.34
C PHE A 152 -2.47 -6.69 -11.65
N ILE A 153 -1.50 -6.24 -12.44
CA ILE A 153 -1.38 -4.83 -12.83
C ILE A 153 -2.61 -4.36 -13.61
N ASN A 154 -3.13 -5.19 -14.52
CA ASN A 154 -4.34 -4.85 -15.27
C ASN A 154 -5.59 -4.73 -14.37
N ILE A 155 -5.79 -5.66 -13.44
CA ILE A 155 -6.98 -5.69 -12.57
C ILE A 155 -6.92 -4.60 -11.48
N THR A 156 -5.75 -4.41 -10.88
CA THR A 156 -5.58 -3.41 -9.81
C THR A 156 -5.41 -2.00 -10.38
N ASN A 157 -4.97 -1.87 -11.62
CA ASN A 157 -4.73 -0.60 -12.33
C ASN A 157 -4.05 0.46 -11.42
N PRO A 158 -2.84 0.18 -10.91
CA PRO A 158 -2.13 1.09 -10.02
C PRO A 158 -1.78 2.39 -10.74
N ILE A 159 -1.72 3.50 -10.04
CA ILE A 159 -1.42 4.83 -10.61
C ILE A 159 0.04 4.96 -10.98
N ILE A 160 0.94 4.47 -10.11
CA ILE A 160 2.38 4.76 -10.18
C ILE A 160 3.27 3.55 -10.40
N LYS A 161 2.80 2.33 -10.11
CA LYS A 161 3.59 1.08 -10.21
C LYS A 161 3.07 0.21 -11.35
N LYS A 162 3.14 0.71 -12.59
CA LYS A 162 2.63 -0.01 -13.78
C LYS A 162 3.69 -0.87 -14.46
N ASP A 163 4.93 -0.40 -14.57
CA ASP A 163 5.99 -0.99 -15.41
C ASP A 163 7.40 -0.87 -14.80
#